data_AF-A0A919GH36-F1
#
_entry.id   AF-A0A919GH36-F1
#
_cell.length_a   1.000
_cell.length_b   1.000
_cell.length_c   1.000
_cell.angle_alpha   90.00
_cell.angle_beta   90.00
_cell.angle_gamma   90.00
#
_symmetry.space_group_name_H-M   'P 1'
#
loop_
_entity.id
_entity.type
_entity.pdbx_description
1 polymer ?
#
loop_
_entity_poly.entity_id
_entity_poly.type
_entity_poly.pdbx_seq_one_letter_code
_entity_poly.pdbx_strand_id
1 'polypeptide(L)'
;MSDGPLLSPEEVTRIREGIAATVLAAPEGLADSLEHDPAGYLRLVDATRVGAEETSRLLREAVQGARAAGHSWDTVGRVLGVSRQAAQQRFADKGANAAAAHPAGPGPDGPERRVLTPLTAFNEMAALAEAGREGWHLVGYGALYHEVEASGQPWEHCRVTLAAGGRHRRMESEGWIPVGAGWFPWRYYKRPLAHPQDR
;
A
#
# COMPACT_ATOMS: atom_id res chain seq x y z
N MET A 1 -27.51 -8.74 -6.89
CA MET A 1 -26.05 -8.56 -6.72
C MET A 1 -25.39 -9.27 -7.88
N SER A 2 -24.74 -8.54 -8.80
CA SER A 2 -24.25 -9.13 -10.06
C SER A 2 -23.29 -10.29 -9.83
N ASP A 3 -23.61 -11.43 -10.41
CA ASP A 3 -22.84 -12.69 -10.37
C ASP A 3 -21.78 -12.75 -11.48
N GLY A 4 -21.42 -11.59 -12.04
CA GLY A 4 -20.46 -11.45 -13.12
C GLY A 4 -19.06 -11.07 -12.62
N PRO A 5 -18.01 -11.29 -13.43
CA PRO A 5 -16.66 -10.87 -13.10
C PRO A 5 -16.61 -9.36 -12.81
N LEU A 6 -15.87 -8.97 -11.77
CA LEU A 6 -15.72 -7.57 -11.35
C LEU A 6 -14.92 -6.72 -12.34
N LEU A 7 -14.22 -7.35 -13.28
CA LEU A 7 -13.45 -6.70 -14.34
C LEU A 7 -13.98 -7.15 -15.70
N SER A 8 -14.04 -6.22 -16.65
CA SER A 8 -14.28 -6.51 -18.05
C SER A 8 -13.11 -7.25 -18.70
N PRO A 9 -13.32 -7.99 -19.80
CA PRO A 9 -12.23 -8.63 -20.54
C PRO A 9 -11.14 -7.65 -21.00
N GLU A 10 -11.51 -6.43 -21.37
CA GLU A 10 -10.57 -5.39 -21.77
C GLU A 10 -9.68 -4.92 -20.61
N GLU A 11 -10.25 -4.75 -19.41
CA GLU A 11 -9.48 -4.42 -18.21
C GLU A 11 -8.51 -5.55 -17.84
N VAL A 12 -8.91 -6.80 -17.98
CA VAL A 12 -8.04 -7.96 -17.76
C VAL A 12 -6.86 -7.94 -18.75
N THR A 13 -7.12 -7.69 -20.03
CA THR A 13 -6.06 -7.57 -21.05
C THR A 13 -5.11 -6.43 -20.72
N ARG A 14 -5.63 -5.24 -20.38
CA ARG A 14 -4.82 -4.07 -20.03
C ARG A 14 -3.91 -4.33 -18.82
N ILE A 15 -4.41 -5.04 -17.80
CA ILE A 15 -3.59 -5.42 -16.64
C ILE A 15 -2.47 -6.37 -17.05
N ARG A 16 -2.76 -7.38 -17.87
CA ARG A 16 -1.77 -8.36 -18.36
C ARG A 16 -0.67 -7.67 -19.17
N GLU A 17 -1.06 -6.80 -20.09
CA GLU A 17 -0.12 -6.03 -20.93
C GLU A 17 0.73 -5.08 -20.07
N GLY A 18 0.14 -4.37 -19.11
CA GLY A 18 0.86 -3.47 -18.22
C GLY A 18 1.91 -4.17 -17.36
N ILE A 19 1.58 -5.36 -16.82
CA ILE A 19 2.53 -6.18 -16.06
C ILE A 19 3.67 -6.65 -16.98
N ALA A 20 3.35 -7.19 -18.16
CA ALA A 20 4.36 -7.66 -19.11
C ALA A 20 5.29 -6.53 -19.56
N ALA A 21 4.73 -5.36 -19.89
CA ALA A 21 5.49 -4.18 -20.27
C ALA A 21 6.44 -3.73 -19.15
N THR A 22 5.97 -3.72 -17.90
CA THR A 22 6.80 -3.35 -16.74
C THR A 22 7.96 -4.33 -16.54
N VAL A 23 7.70 -5.64 -16.61
CA VAL A 23 8.74 -6.67 -16.46
C VAL A 23 9.79 -6.59 -17.57
N LEU A 24 9.38 -6.33 -18.81
CA LEU A 24 10.29 -6.23 -19.95
C LEU A 24 11.10 -4.92 -19.96
N ALA A 25 10.51 -3.82 -19.49
CA ALA A 25 11.14 -2.50 -19.52
C ALA A 25 12.03 -2.20 -18.31
N ALA A 26 11.85 -2.90 -17.17
CA ALA A 26 12.61 -2.60 -15.95
C ALA A 26 14.12 -2.92 -16.05
N PRO A 27 14.55 -4.07 -16.60
CA PRO A 27 15.98 -4.36 -16.73
C PRO A 27 16.54 -3.76 -18.03
N GLU A 28 17.57 -2.92 -17.90
CA GLU A 28 18.22 -2.28 -19.05
C GLU A 28 18.72 -3.31 -20.07
N GLY A 29 18.41 -3.08 -21.36
CA GLY A 29 18.85 -3.93 -22.46
C GLY A 29 18.27 -5.35 -22.47
N LEU A 30 17.21 -5.65 -21.69
CA LEU A 30 16.64 -7.00 -21.66
C LEU A 30 16.13 -7.43 -23.04
N ALA A 31 15.37 -6.56 -23.73
CA ALA A 31 14.82 -6.85 -25.06
C ALA A 31 15.93 -7.22 -26.06
N ASP A 32 16.99 -6.41 -26.11
CA ASP A 32 18.14 -6.67 -26.98
C ASP A 32 18.85 -7.98 -26.61
N SER A 33 19.02 -8.27 -25.31
CA SER A 33 19.62 -9.54 -24.88
C SER A 33 18.75 -10.77 -25.22
N LEU A 34 17.42 -10.64 -25.21
CA LEU A 34 16.53 -11.75 -25.59
C LEU A 34 16.64 -12.11 -27.08
N GLU A 35 16.99 -11.15 -27.93
CA GLU A 35 17.19 -11.36 -29.36
C GLU A 35 18.57 -11.98 -29.67
N HIS A 36 19.58 -11.73 -28.85
CA HIS A 36 20.99 -12.00 -29.21
C HIS A 36 21.77 -12.88 -28.22
N ASP A 37 21.26 -13.12 -27.01
CA ASP A 37 21.96 -13.82 -25.92
C ASP A 37 21.04 -14.79 -25.15
N PRO A 38 21.32 -16.11 -25.15
CA PRO A 38 20.59 -17.07 -24.32
C PRO A 38 20.53 -16.71 -22.83
N ALA A 39 21.53 -16.02 -22.28
CA ALA A 39 21.50 -15.56 -20.89
C ALA A 39 20.42 -14.48 -20.63
N GLY A 40 19.94 -13.81 -21.68
CA GLY A 40 18.78 -12.91 -21.63
C GLY A 40 17.52 -13.60 -21.07
N TYR A 41 17.34 -14.91 -21.34
CA TYR A 41 16.21 -15.66 -20.77
C TYR A 41 16.34 -15.90 -19.26
N LEU A 42 17.56 -16.03 -18.72
CA LEU A 42 17.75 -16.11 -17.27
C LEU A 42 17.43 -14.77 -16.59
N ARG A 43 17.77 -13.65 -17.24
CA ARG A 43 17.39 -12.30 -16.78
C ARG A 43 15.87 -12.11 -16.81
N LEU A 44 15.19 -12.64 -17.84
CA LEU A 44 13.73 -12.64 -17.91
C LEU A 44 13.11 -13.47 -16.77
N VAL A 45 13.68 -14.64 -16.44
CA VAL A 45 13.23 -15.45 -15.30
C VAL A 45 13.36 -14.67 -13.99
N ASP A 46 14.48 -13.98 -13.77
CA ASP A 46 14.66 -13.18 -12.55
C ASP A 46 13.69 -11.97 -12.49
N ALA A 47 13.51 -11.26 -13.61
CA ALA A 47 12.58 -10.13 -13.68
C ALA A 47 11.11 -10.56 -13.44
N THR A 48 10.70 -11.69 -14.02
CA THR A 48 9.36 -12.26 -13.81
C THR A 48 9.17 -12.80 -12.40
N ARG A 49 10.22 -13.36 -11.76
CA ARG A 49 10.20 -13.75 -10.34
C ARG A 49 9.89 -12.55 -9.44
N VAL A 50 10.59 -11.42 -9.63
CA VAL A 50 10.33 -10.17 -8.88
C VAL A 50 8.90 -9.68 -9.12
N GLY A 51 8.43 -9.69 -10.37
CA GLY A 51 7.04 -9.33 -10.69
C GLY A 51 6.01 -10.24 -10.03
N ALA A 52 6.27 -11.54 -9.95
CA ALA A 52 5.39 -12.51 -9.30
C ALA A 52 5.35 -12.34 -7.77
N GLU A 53 6.49 -12.07 -7.15
CA GLU A 53 6.60 -11.74 -5.72
C GLU A 53 5.79 -10.49 -5.38
N GLU A 54 5.98 -9.44 -6.18
CA GLU A 54 5.30 -8.15 -5.98
C GLU A 54 3.79 -8.28 -6.19
N THR A 55 3.33 -8.84 -7.30
CA THR A 55 1.88 -9.04 -7.54
C THR A 55 1.23 -9.94 -6.48
N SER A 56 1.96 -10.94 -5.96
CA SER A 56 1.49 -11.77 -4.84
C SER A 56 1.37 -10.99 -3.54
N ARG A 57 2.31 -10.05 -3.27
CA ARG A 57 2.24 -9.12 -2.15
C ARG A 57 1.02 -8.20 -2.28
N LEU A 58 0.84 -7.55 -3.43
CA LEU A 58 -0.32 -6.67 -3.69
C LEU A 58 -1.66 -7.41 -3.53
N LEU A 59 -1.74 -8.67 -3.97
CA LEU A 59 -2.94 -9.50 -3.81
C LEU A 59 -3.25 -9.76 -2.33
N ARG A 60 -2.24 -10.08 -1.51
CA ARG A 60 -2.43 -10.25 -0.05
C ARG A 60 -2.93 -8.95 0.57
N GLU A 61 -2.34 -7.81 0.23
CA GLU A 61 -2.75 -6.50 0.74
C GLU A 61 -4.19 -6.16 0.36
N ALA A 62 -4.59 -6.42 -0.89
CA ALA A 62 -5.97 -6.22 -1.34
C ALA A 62 -6.96 -7.13 -0.59
N VAL A 63 -6.59 -8.39 -0.33
CA VAL A 63 -7.41 -9.32 0.46
C VAL A 63 -7.55 -8.85 1.90
N GLN A 64 -6.47 -8.42 2.55
CA GLN A 64 -6.56 -7.87 3.91
C GLN A 64 -7.38 -6.58 3.94
N GLY A 65 -7.23 -5.71 2.95
CA GLY A 65 -8.07 -4.52 2.79
C GLY A 65 -9.56 -4.86 2.67
N ALA A 66 -9.91 -5.85 1.84
CA ALA A 66 -11.29 -6.32 1.71
C ALA A 66 -11.83 -6.91 3.03
N ARG A 67 -11.01 -7.64 3.78
CA ARG A 67 -11.36 -8.20 5.10
C ARG A 67 -11.57 -7.11 6.14
N ALA A 68 -10.68 -6.13 6.21
CA ALA A 68 -10.81 -4.96 7.07
C ALA A 68 -12.05 -4.12 6.71
N ALA A 69 -12.43 -4.12 5.43
CA ALA A 69 -13.65 -3.48 4.96
C ALA A 69 -14.94 -4.26 5.25
N GLY A 70 -14.85 -5.41 5.94
CA GLY A 70 -16.01 -6.21 6.37
C GLY A 70 -16.45 -7.30 5.39
N HIS A 71 -15.78 -7.49 4.24
CA HIS A 71 -16.13 -8.55 3.30
C HIS A 71 -15.83 -9.94 3.88
N SER A 72 -16.76 -10.87 3.73
CA SER A 72 -16.60 -12.25 4.23
C SER A 72 -15.55 -13.05 3.44
N TRP A 73 -14.98 -14.08 4.07
CA TRP A 73 -14.10 -15.03 3.38
C TRP A 73 -14.78 -15.75 2.20
N ASP A 74 -16.10 -15.92 2.25
CA ASP A 74 -16.87 -16.49 1.16
C ASP A 74 -16.89 -15.55 -0.06
N THR A 75 -17.15 -14.27 0.19
CA THR A 75 -17.10 -13.21 -0.84
C THR A 75 -15.72 -13.13 -1.48
N VAL A 76 -14.66 -13.13 -0.67
CA VAL A 76 -13.27 -13.08 -1.16
C VAL A 76 -12.92 -14.33 -1.97
N GLY A 77 -13.28 -15.53 -1.48
CA GLY A 77 -13.04 -16.77 -2.21
C GLY A 77 -13.68 -16.78 -3.60
N ARG A 78 -14.93 -16.31 -3.69
CA ARG A 78 -15.65 -16.20 -4.97
C ARG A 78 -14.93 -15.29 -5.97
N VAL A 79 -14.46 -14.12 -5.53
CA VAL A 79 -13.68 -13.19 -6.38
C VAL A 79 -12.37 -13.82 -6.84
N LEU A 80 -11.71 -14.58 -5.98
CA LEU A 80 -10.45 -15.27 -6.28
C LEU A 80 -10.61 -16.56 -7.11
N GLY A 81 -11.86 -17.01 -7.34
CA GLY A 81 -12.13 -18.29 -8.01
C GLY A 81 -11.73 -19.51 -7.18
N VAL A 82 -11.71 -19.40 -5.84
CA VAL A 82 -11.36 -20.50 -4.92
C VAL A 82 -12.43 -20.68 -3.84
N SER A 83 -12.41 -21.83 -3.15
CA SER A 83 -13.32 -22.06 -2.02
C SER A 83 -13.03 -21.12 -0.85
N ARG A 84 -14.03 -20.89 0.02
CA ARG A 84 -13.86 -20.14 1.27
C ARG A 84 -12.69 -20.69 2.12
N GLN A 85 -12.58 -22.01 2.24
CA GLN A 85 -11.52 -22.65 3.02
C GLN A 85 -10.15 -22.46 2.37
N ALA A 86 -10.05 -22.57 1.04
CA ALA A 86 -8.80 -22.30 0.32
C ALA A 86 -8.36 -20.83 0.47
N ALA A 87 -9.31 -19.89 0.40
CA ALA A 87 -9.04 -18.48 0.65
C ALA A 87 -8.55 -18.24 2.10
N GLN A 88 -9.22 -18.82 3.09
CA GLN A 88 -8.79 -18.73 4.49
C GLN A 88 -7.40 -19.33 4.71
N GLN A 89 -7.13 -20.52 4.18
CA GLN A 89 -5.83 -21.17 4.33
C GLN A 89 -4.69 -20.34 3.74
N ARG A 90 -4.94 -19.67 2.60
CA ARG A 90 -3.93 -18.90 1.87
C ARG A 90 -3.74 -17.47 2.41
N PHE A 91 -4.80 -16.85 2.91
CA PHE A 91 -4.82 -15.42 3.21
C PHE A 91 -5.27 -15.06 4.64
N ALA A 92 -5.81 -16.01 5.41
CA ALA A 92 -6.02 -15.73 6.82
C ALA A 92 -4.66 -15.54 7.46
N ASP A 93 -4.45 -14.37 8.04
CA ASP A 93 -3.24 -14.07 8.80
C ASP A 93 -3.08 -15.14 9.88
N LYS A 94 -1.96 -15.86 9.87
CA LYS A 94 -1.62 -16.80 10.95
C LYS A 94 -1.13 -16.10 12.24
N GLY A 95 -1.38 -14.80 12.34
CA GLY A 95 -1.17 -13.94 13.50
C GLY A 95 -1.02 -12.51 12.99
N ALA A 96 -1.86 -11.54 13.31
CA ALA A 96 -2.08 -11.02 14.66
C ALA A 96 -0.84 -10.97 15.58
N ASN A 97 0.36 -11.33 15.08
CA ASN A 97 1.62 -11.32 15.81
C ASN A 97 2.73 -10.57 15.05
N ALA A 98 2.39 -9.85 13.98
CA ALA A 98 3.19 -8.73 13.48
C ALA A 98 2.91 -7.41 14.24
N ALA A 99 2.18 -7.48 15.36
CA ALA A 99 2.40 -6.54 16.47
C ALA A 99 3.77 -6.79 17.15
N ALA A 100 4.48 -7.87 16.81
CA ALA A 100 5.80 -8.19 17.31
C ALA A 100 6.82 -8.23 16.16
N ALA A 101 7.26 -7.04 15.75
CA ALA A 101 8.67 -6.72 15.49
C ALA A 101 8.72 -5.34 14.83
N HIS A 102 8.76 -4.27 15.64
CA HIS A 102 9.63 -3.13 15.36
C HIS A 102 10.22 -2.61 16.67
N PRO A 103 11.48 -2.16 16.63
CA PRO A 103 12.36 -2.08 17.80
C PRO A 103 12.17 -0.77 18.57
N ALA A 104 12.50 -0.87 19.86
CA ALA A 104 12.79 0.20 20.81
C ALA A 104 11.68 1.25 21.01
N GLY A 105 11.08 1.22 22.21
CA GLY A 105 10.57 2.45 22.83
C GLY A 105 11.62 3.56 22.78
N PRO A 106 11.20 4.83 22.89
CA PRO A 106 12.07 5.97 22.62
C PRO A 106 13.40 5.79 23.34
N GLY A 107 14.50 5.87 22.59
CA GLY A 107 15.76 6.27 23.22
C GLY A 107 15.49 7.57 23.99
N PRO A 108 16.13 7.80 25.14
CA PRO A 108 15.74 8.87 26.08
C PRO A 108 15.64 10.28 25.49
N ASP A 109 16.18 10.52 24.29
CA ASP A 109 16.19 11.81 23.59
C ASP A 109 15.45 11.81 22.22
N GLY A 110 14.67 10.76 21.90
CA GLY A 110 13.89 10.69 20.65
C GLY A 110 12.51 11.36 20.75
N PRO A 111 11.96 11.91 19.65
CA PRO A 111 10.60 12.44 19.63
C PRO A 111 9.57 11.34 19.98
N GLU A 112 8.54 11.71 20.74
CA GLU A 112 7.54 10.77 21.23
C GLU A 112 6.78 10.11 20.07
N ARG A 113 6.62 8.77 20.11
CA ARG A 113 5.94 7.99 19.08
C ARG A 113 4.80 7.15 19.66
N ARG A 114 3.70 7.02 18.92
CA ARG A 114 2.60 6.11 19.25
C ARG A 114 2.03 5.41 18.01
N VAL A 115 1.41 4.26 18.24
CA VAL A 115 0.75 3.46 17.21
C VAL A 115 -0.77 3.65 17.30
N LEU A 116 -1.38 4.06 16.20
CA LEU A 116 -2.83 4.14 16.04
C LEU A 116 -3.36 2.79 15.54
N THR A 117 -4.19 2.14 16.35
CA THR A 117 -4.79 0.82 16.09
C THR A 117 -6.05 0.66 16.95
N PRO A 118 -7.06 -0.13 16.55
CA PRO A 118 -7.21 -0.82 15.26
C PRO A 118 -7.73 0.11 14.17
N LEU A 119 -7.10 0.06 12.99
CA LEU A 119 -7.49 0.85 11.84
C LEU A 119 -8.05 -0.01 10.70
N THR A 120 -8.92 0.61 9.91
CA THR A 120 -9.47 0.13 8.65
C THR A 120 -9.39 1.25 7.63
N ALA A 121 -9.54 0.91 6.35
CA ALA A 121 -9.61 1.87 5.26
C ALA A 121 -10.72 2.94 5.43
N PHE A 122 -11.67 2.74 6.35
CA PHE A 122 -12.78 3.66 6.61
C PHE A 122 -12.56 4.58 7.81
N ASN A 123 -11.81 4.17 8.83
CA ASN A 123 -11.61 4.97 10.06
C ASN A 123 -10.24 5.65 10.14
N GLU A 124 -9.25 5.18 9.36
CA GLU A 124 -7.87 5.63 9.50
C GLU A 124 -7.70 7.12 9.23
N MET A 125 -8.42 7.68 8.25
CA MET A 125 -8.32 9.10 7.93
C MET A 125 -8.91 9.99 9.01
N ALA A 126 -9.96 9.53 9.69
CA ALA A 126 -10.51 10.25 10.85
C ALA A 126 -9.56 10.20 12.04
N ALA A 127 -8.93 9.03 12.28
CA ALA A 127 -7.91 8.87 13.32
C ALA A 127 -6.69 9.76 13.06
N LEU A 128 -6.22 9.85 11.80
CA LEU A 128 -5.13 10.74 11.42
C LEU A 128 -5.51 12.22 11.54
N ALA A 129 -6.74 12.60 11.20
CA ALA A 129 -7.20 13.98 11.36
C ALA A 129 -7.24 14.42 12.84
N GLU A 130 -7.63 13.53 13.76
CA GLU A 130 -7.56 13.81 15.20
C GLU A 130 -6.11 13.94 15.67
N ALA A 131 -5.27 12.96 15.33
CA ALA A 131 -3.86 12.97 15.68
C ALA A 131 -3.15 14.22 15.13
N GLY A 132 -3.46 14.61 13.89
CA GLY A 132 -2.92 15.81 13.24
C GLY A 132 -3.28 17.11 13.96
N ARG A 133 -4.50 17.24 14.50
CA ARG A 133 -4.89 18.39 15.33
C ARG A 133 -4.10 18.48 16.62
N GLU A 134 -3.81 17.33 17.21
CA GLU A 134 -3.00 17.19 18.43
C GLU A 134 -1.48 17.34 18.18
N GLY A 135 -1.06 17.63 16.95
CA GLY A 135 0.34 17.82 16.59
C GLY A 135 1.10 16.53 16.24
N TRP A 136 0.41 15.42 16.03
CA TRP A 136 1.02 14.16 15.64
C TRP A 136 1.05 14.01 14.12
N HIS A 137 2.22 13.69 13.58
CA HIS A 137 2.36 13.46 12.15
C HIS A 137 2.72 12.02 11.81
N LEU A 138 2.25 11.56 10.65
CA LEU A 138 2.44 10.20 10.21
C LEU A 138 3.91 9.95 9.82
N VAL A 139 4.48 8.83 10.28
CA VAL A 139 5.86 8.42 9.97
C VAL A 139 5.96 7.00 9.39
N GLY A 140 4.98 6.14 9.67
CA GLY A 140 4.91 4.77 9.15
C GLY A 140 3.48 4.24 9.17
N TYR A 141 3.19 3.15 8.45
CA TYR A 141 1.87 2.52 8.44
C TYR A 141 1.92 1.08 7.92
N GLY A 142 0.90 0.32 8.31
CA GLY A 142 0.62 -1.03 7.83
C GLY A 142 -0.88 -1.26 7.60
N ALA A 143 -1.31 -2.51 7.37
CA ALA A 143 -2.69 -2.86 7.00
C ALA A 143 -3.75 -2.27 7.94
N LEU A 144 -3.43 -2.25 9.23
CA LEU A 144 -4.38 -2.00 10.32
C LEU A 144 -3.80 -1.06 11.38
N TYR A 145 -2.66 -0.42 11.08
CA TYR A 145 -2.00 0.49 12.02
C TYR A 145 -1.32 1.65 11.30
N HIS A 146 -1.20 2.76 12.01
CA HIS A 146 -0.40 3.91 11.59
C HIS A 146 0.54 4.28 12.74
N GLU A 147 1.78 4.64 12.42
CA GLU A 147 2.78 5.13 13.37
C GLU A 147 2.85 6.65 13.25
N VAL A 148 2.65 7.34 14.36
CA VAL A 148 2.70 8.80 14.42
C VAL A 148 3.75 9.26 15.43
N GLU A 149 4.36 10.40 15.12
CA GLU A 149 5.39 11.04 15.93
C GLU A 149 4.90 12.44 16.34
N ALA A 150 5.13 12.80 17.60
CA ALA A 150 4.72 14.08 18.16
C ALA A 150 5.55 15.23 17.55
N SER A 151 4.90 16.36 17.31
CA SER A 151 5.52 17.58 16.84
C SER A 151 4.86 18.80 17.47
N GLY A 152 5.52 19.96 17.41
CA GLY A 152 5.01 21.21 17.98
C GLY A 152 3.92 21.91 17.16
N GLN A 153 3.47 21.34 16.03
CA GLN A 153 2.56 21.99 15.10
C GLN A 153 1.49 21.03 14.56
N PRO A 154 0.30 21.51 14.18
CA PRO A 154 -0.75 20.68 13.62
C PRO A 154 -0.42 20.20 12.20
N TRP A 155 -0.99 19.05 11.82
CA TRP A 155 -0.78 18.41 10.52
C TRP A 155 -2.08 18.05 9.83
N GLU A 156 -2.04 18.10 8.51
CA GLU A 156 -3.06 17.54 7.63
C GLU A 156 -2.53 16.26 6.99
N HIS A 157 -3.38 15.24 6.88
CA HIS A 157 -3.05 13.97 6.22
C HIS A 157 -4.05 13.69 5.12
N CYS A 158 -3.58 13.11 4.02
CA CYS A 158 -4.47 12.60 2.99
C CYS A 158 -3.99 11.26 2.43
N ARG A 159 -4.94 10.51 1.89
CA ARG A 159 -4.72 9.23 1.23
C ARG A 159 -5.17 9.33 -0.22
N VAL A 160 -4.32 8.88 -1.14
CA VAL A 160 -4.61 8.83 -2.58
C VAL A 160 -4.36 7.43 -3.13
N THR A 161 -5.04 7.06 -4.22
CA THR A 161 -4.75 5.81 -4.92
C THR A 161 -3.42 5.91 -5.68
N LEU A 162 -2.64 4.83 -5.71
CA LEU A 162 -1.40 4.72 -6.51
C LEU A 162 -1.64 4.99 -8.00
N ALA A 163 -2.83 4.68 -8.52
CA ALA A 163 -3.21 4.90 -9.92
C ALA A 163 -3.38 6.39 -10.31
N ALA A 164 -3.32 7.34 -9.36
CA ALA A 164 -3.43 8.78 -9.64
C ALA A 164 -2.12 9.38 -10.21
N GLY A 165 -1.54 8.73 -11.23
CA GLY A 165 -0.30 9.13 -11.89
C GLY A 165 -0.36 10.59 -12.37
N GLY A 166 0.55 11.42 -11.85
CA GLY A 166 0.61 12.87 -12.10
C GLY A 166 0.15 13.73 -10.91
N ARG A 167 -0.69 13.21 -10.01
CA ARG A 167 -1.14 13.96 -8.81
C ARG A 167 -0.02 14.17 -7.80
N HIS A 168 0.98 13.27 -7.76
CA HIS A 168 2.14 13.35 -6.88
C HIS A 168 2.91 14.67 -7.00
N ARG A 169 3.34 15.04 -8.21
CA ARG A 169 4.11 16.28 -8.45
C ARG A 169 3.34 17.52 -8.01
N ARG A 170 2.03 17.54 -8.26
CA ARG A 170 1.16 18.62 -7.80
C ARG A 170 1.07 18.65 -6.27
N MET A 171 0.88 17.49 -5.63
CA MET A 171 0.82 17.40 -4.18
C MET A 171 2.11 17.90 -3.52
N GLU A 172 3.27 17.49 -4.03
CA GLU A 172 4.57 17.99 -3.54
C GLU A 172 4.70 19.52 -3.71
N SER A 173 4.27 20.07 -4.85
CA SER A 173 4.23 21.53 -5.05
C SER A 173 3.27 22.27 -4.11
N GLU A 174 2.24 21.58 -3.61
CA GLU A 174 1.29 22.10 -2.62
C GLU A 174 1.75 21.85 -1.16
N GLY A 175 2.98 21.36 -0.97
CA GLY A 175 3.61 21.14 0.33
C GLY A 175 3.33 19.78 0.96
N TRP A 176 2.75 18.83 0.22
CA TRP A 176 2.51 17.47 0.73
C TRP A 176 3.78 16.62 0.67
N ILE A 177 4.05 15.93 1.76
CA ILE A 177 5.21 15.06 1.96
C ILE A 177 4.73 13.60 1.94
N PRO A 178 5.26 12.74 1.06
CA PRO A 178 4.91 11.32 1.06
C PRO A 178 5.44 10.63 2.32
N VAL A 179 4.67 9.68 2.86
CA VAL A 179 5.07 8.85 4.01
C VAL A 179 5.36 7.44 3.53
N GLY A 180 6.53 6.90 3.91
CA GLY A 180 6.92 5.51 3.65
C GLY A 180 7.02 5.14 2.17
N ALA A 181 7.17 3.83 1.90
CA ALA A 181 7.30 3.29 0.55
C ALA A 181 5.95 3.15 -0.21
N GLY A 182 4.80 3.34 0.45
CA GLY A 182 3.47 3.05 -0.10
C GLY A 182 2.92 1.69 0.36
N TRP A 183 1.61 1.61 0.62
CA TRP A 183 0.89 0.36 0.90
C TRP A 183 -0.20 0.21 -0.15
N PHE A 184 -0.19 -0.83 -0.97
CA PHE A 184 -1.14 -0.92 -2.08
C PHE A 184 -2.59 -1.13 -1.60
N PRO A 185 -3.60 -0.41 -2.15
CA PRO A 185 -3.54 0.47 -3.32
C PRO A 185 -3.33 1.96 -3.00
N TRP A 186 -2.94 2.29 -1.77
CA TRP A 186 -2.92 3.64 -1.22
C TRP A 186 -1.52 4.24 -1.05
N ARG A 187 -1.46 5.57 -1.07
CA ARG A 187 -0.30 6.33 -0.64
C ARG A 187 -0.75 7.42 0.31
N TYR A 188 -0.03 7.56 1.42
CA TYR A 188 -0.30 8.56 2.44
C TYR A 188 0.64 9.74 2.29
N TYR A 189 0.08 10.92 2.50
CA TYR A 189 0.80 12.19 2.51
C TYR A 189 0.48 12.95 3.79
N LYS A 190 1.43 13.76 4.23
CA LYS A 190 1.28 14.71 5.34
C LYS A 190 1.70 16.10 4.92
N ARG A 191 1.10 17.13 5.50
CA ARG A 191 1.49 18.53 5.30
C ARG A 191 1.35 19.29 6.61
N PRO A 192 2.34 20.12 7.01
CA PRO A 192 2.19 20.95 8.20
C PRO A 192 1.15 22.05 7.94
N LEU A 193 0.29 22.30 8.92
CA LEU A 193 -0.62 23.43 8.90
C LEU A 193 0.07 24.62 9.58
N ALA A 194 0.10 25.77 8.90
CA ALA A 194 0.61 27.00 9.49
C ALA A 194 -0.16 27.30 10.79
N HIS A 195 0.55 27.79 11.81
CA HIS A 195 -0.10 28.18 13.06
C HIS A 195 -1.13 29.29 12.78
N PRO A 196 -2.28 29.31 13.48
CA PRO A 196 -3.28 30.37 13.32
C PRO A 196 -2.77 31.80 13.55
N GLN A 197 -1.53 31.98 14.01
CA GLN A 197 -0.90 33.27 14.30
C GLN A 197 -0.14 33.88 13.10
N ASP A 198 -0.04 33.18 11.96
CA ASP A 198 0.64 33.66 10.73
C ASP A 198 -0.34 34.19 9.65
N ARG A 199 -1.50 34.73 10.04
CA ARG A 199 -2.48 35.34 9.11
C ARG A 199 -2.80 36.78 9.44
#